data_AF-A0A699K9G5-F1
#
_entry.id   AF-A0A699K9G5-F1
#
_cell.length_a   1.000
_cell.length_b   1.000
_cell.length_c   1.000
_cell.angle_alpha   90.00
_cell.angle_beta   90.00
_cell.angle_gamma   90.00
#
_symmetry.space_group_name_H-M   'P 1'
#
loop_
_entity.id
_entity.type
_entity.pdbx_description
1 polymer ?
#
loop_
_entity_poly.entity_id
_entity_poly.type
_entity_poly.pdbx_seq_one_letter_code
_entity_poly.pdbx_strand_id
1 'polypeptide(L)'
;MDMKSAFLCGNIAEEVYVTQPRGFEDPDHPKKVYKVFKTLYRLHQAPRARYERLSTFLLKHGYRRGTIDKTLFIKKDSKDIMLVQVYVDDIIFGSTQEKTGVKNLKP
;
A
#
# COMPACT_ATOMS: atom_id res chain seq x y z
N MET A 1 -1.77 1.73 -12.75
CA MET A 1 -2.76 2.69 -12.20
C MET A 1 -1.99 3.61 -11.27
N ASP A 2 -2.00 4.92 -11.53
CA ASP A 2 -1.36 5.90 -10.64
C ASP A 2 -2.30 6.17 -9.45
N MET A 3 -1.88 5.73 -8.26
CA MET A 3 -2.70 5.81 -7.05
C MET A 3 -2.54 7.19 -6.39
N LYS A 4 -3.10 8.23 -7.04
CA LYS A 4 -3.06 9.62 -6.58
C LYS A 4 -3.68 9.88 -5.19
N SER A 5 -4.29 8.87 -4.57
CA SER A 5 -4.86 8.91 -3.21
C SER A 5 -3.90 8.41 -2.10
N ALA A 6 -2.61 8.22 -2.39
CA ALA A 6 -1.63 7.70 -1.45
C ALA A 6 -1.25 8.67 -0.28
N PHE A 7 -1.79 9.88 -0.25
CA PHE A 7 -1.48 10.87 0.79
C PHE A 7 -1.97 10.50 2.21
N LEU A 8 -2.88 9.53 2.35
CA LEU A 8 -3.41 9.09 3.64
C LEU A 8 -3.51 7.56 3.69
N CYS A 9 -2.39 6.85 3.61
CA CYS A 9 -2.35 5.39 3.67
C CYS A 9 -2.52 4.84 5.11
N GLY A 10 -3.67 5.15 5.72
CA GLY A 10 -4.19 4.45 6.89
C GLY A 10 -3.47 4.67 8.23
N ASN A 11 -4.07 4.11 9.29
CA ASN A 11 -3.53 4.18 10.65
C ASN A 11 -2.18 3.45 10.72
N ILE A 12 -1.21 4.07 11.38
CA ILE A 12 0.10 3.47 11.65
C ILE A 12 -0.08 2.42 12.75
N ALA A 13 0.44 1.21 12.55
CA ALA A 13 0.36 0.13 13.53
C ALA A 13 1.34 0.32 14.71
N GLU A 14 2.41 1.08 14.49
CA GLU A 14 3.44 1.41 15.47
C GLU A 14 3.35 2.88 15.90
N GLU A 15 3.66 3.17 17.16
CA GLU A 15 3.67 4.54 17.65
C GLU A 15 4.94 5.26 17.17
N VAL A 16 4.78 6.14 16.19
CA VAL A 16 5.88 6.96 15.67
C VAL A 16 5.78 8.38 16.22
N TYR A 17 6.88 8.85 16.78
CA TYR A 17 7.05 10.22 17.26
C TYR A 17 8.02 10.96 16.36
N VAL A 18 7.71 12.22 16.03
CA VAL A 18 8.57 13.10 15.25
C VAL A 18 8.89 14.37 16.04
N THR A 19 10.10 14.89 15.83
CA THR A 19 10.49 16.21 16.35
C THR A 19 9.59 17.29 15.76
N GLN A 20 9.46 18.40 16.49
CA GLN A 20 8.62 19.52 16.06
C GLN A 20 9.07 20.01 14.67
N PRO A 21 8.14 20.09 13.69
CA PRO A 21 8.49 20.62 12.39
C PRO A 21 8.77 22.12 12.51
N ARG A 22 9.77 22.58 11.76
CA ARG A 22 10.18 23.98 11.73
C ARG A 22 8.97 24.88 11.38
N GLY A 23 8.62 25.80 12.26
CA GLY A 23 7.45 26.68 12.12
C GLY A 23 6.17 26.21 12.83
N PHE A 24 6.17 25.04 13.46
CA PHE A 24 5.09 24.52 14.32
C PHE A 24 5.62 24.14 15.72
N GLU A 25 6.70 24.78 16.13
CA GLU A 25 7.31 24.60 17.45
C GLU A 25 6.44 25.27 18.51
N ASP A 26 6.05 24.52 19.53
CA ASP A 26 5.40 25.04 20.73
C ASP A 26 6.45 25.79 21.57
N PRO A 27 6.33 27.13 21.72
CA PRO A 27 7.31 27.93 22.45
C PRO A 27 7.35 27.60 23.95
N ASP A 28 6.22 27.16 24.52
CA ASP A 28 6.12 26.79 25.93
C ASP A 28 6.64 25.38 26.19
N HIS A 29 6.74 24.55 25.14
CA HIS A 29 7.15 23.16 25.23
C HIS A 29 8.14 22.75 24.13
N PRO A 30 9.34 23.33 24.09
CA PRO A 30 10.31 23.12 23.00
C PRO A 30 10.79 21.67 22.86
N LYS A 31 10.73 20.88 23.93
CA LYS A 31 11.16 19.47 23.95
C LYS A 31 10.06 18.45 23.60
N LYS A 32 8.83 18.88 23.32
CA LYS A 32 7.75 17.95 22.97
C LYS A 32 7.97 17.36 21.57
N VAL A 33 7.46 16.16 21.38
CA VAL A 33 7.43 15.45 20.10
C VAL A 33 5.97 15.22 19.68
N TYR A 34 5.71 15.24 18.38
CA TYR A 34 4.37 14.99 17.84
C TYR A 34 4.19 13.51 17.53
N LYS A 35 3.04 12.95 17.91
CA LYS A 35 2.65 11.59 17.53
C LYS A 35 2.08 11.60 16.11
N VAL A 36 2.63 10.75 15.25
CA VAL A 36 2.14 10.61 13.87
C VAL A 36 0.92 9.69 13.88
N PHE A 37 -0.25 10.23 13.56
CA PHE A 37 -1.52 9.47 13.55
C PHE A 37 -1.86 8.84 12.19
N LYS A 38 -1.33 9.39 11.09
CA LYS A 38 -1.54 8.89 9.72
C LYS A 38 -0.20 8.81 9.02
N THR A 39 0.02 7.75 8.23
CA THR A 39 1.27 7.55 7.49
C THR A 39 1.63 8.81 6.70
N LEU A 40 2.68 9.53 7.10
CA LEU A 40 3.28 10.55 6.26
C LEU A 40 3.86 9.85 5.03
N TYR A 41 3.65 10.40 3.84
CA TYR A 41 4.10 9.85 2.55
C TYR A 41 5.61 9.53 2.51
N ARG A 42 6.39 10.13 3.41
CA ARG A 42 7.85 9.94 3.55
C ARG A 42 8.24 8.97 4.67
N LEU A 43 7.27 8.38 5.37
CA LEU A 43 7.57 7.34 6.34
C LEU A 43 7.90 6.08 5.55
N HIS A 44 9.12 5.55 5.70
CA HIS A 44 9.57 4.30 5.05
C HIS A 44 8.61 3.11 5.29
N GLN A 45 7.75 3.21 6.31
CA GLN A 45 6.72 2.23 6.63
C GLN A 45 5.46 2.31 5.76
N ALA A 46 5.16 3.44 5.11
CA ALA A 46 3.91 3.59 4.33
C ALA A 46 3.86 2.63 3.12
N PRO A 47 4.93 2.47 2.31
CA PRO A 47 4.94 1.48 1.23
C PRO A 47 4.83 0.05 1.74
N ARG A 48 5.48 -0.27 2.86
CA ARG A 48 5.42 -1.60 3.47
C ARG A 48 4.02 -1.93 4.00
N ALA A 49 3.39 -1.01 4.72
CA ALA A 49 2.05 -1.18 5.24
C ALA A 49 1.01 -1.32 4.11
N ARG A 50 1.17 -0.57 3.02
CA ARG A 50 0.34 -0.68 1.82
C ARG A 50 0.51 -2.04 1.14
N TYR A 51 1.76 -2.51 0.99
CA TYR A 51 2.05 -3.83 0.43
C TYR A 51 1.44 -4.96 1.29
N GLU A 52 1.60 -4.92 2.61
CA GLU A 52 1.06 -5.95 3.50
C GLU A 52 -0.48 -6.04 3.44
N ARG A 53 -1.17 -4.87 3.46
CA ARG A 53 -2.63 -4.82 3.32
C ARG A 53 -3.09 -5.38 1.98
N LEU A 54 -2.48 -4.91 0.88
CA LEU A 54 -2.84 -5.36 -0.46
C LEU A 54 -2.55 -6.84 -0.65
N SER A 55 -1.40 -7.30 -0.15
CA SER A 55 -1.01 -8.69 -0.26
C SER A 55 -1.96 -9.60 0.51
N THR A 56 -2.33 -9.23 1.73
CA THR A 56 -3.31 -9.98 2.53
C THR A 56 -4.67 -10.02 1.81
N PHE A 57 -5.10 -8.90 1.23
CA PHE A 57 -6.33 -8.84 0.44
C PHE A 57 -6.29 -9.79 -0.77
N LEU A 58 -5.20 -9.76 -1.56
CA LEU A 58 -5.05 -10.61 -2.75
C LEU A 58 -5.05 -12.10 -2.37
N LEU A 59 -4.31 -12.48 -1.33
CA LEU A 59 -4.29 -13.86 -0.84
C LEU A 59 -5.68 -14.33 -0.41
N LYS A 60 -6.44 -13.49 0.32
CA LYS A 60 -7.82 -13.80 0.73
C LYS A 60 -8.75 -14.01 -0.46
N HIS A 61 -8.50 -13.38 -1.60
CA HIS A 61 -9.33 -13.48 -2.81
C HIS A 61 -8.83 -14.54 -3.81
N GLY A 62 -7.98 -15.47 -3.35
CA GLY A 62 -7.54 -16.64 -4.12
C GLY A 62 -6.38 -16.37 -5.09
N TYR A 63 -5.69 -15.24 -4.96
CA TYR A 63 -4.40 -15.07 -5.62
C TYR A 63 -3.33 -15.84 -4.86
N ARG A 64 -2.35 -16.37 -5.61
CA ARG A 64 -1.16 -17.01 -5.07
C ARG A 64 0.03 -16.09 -5.27
N ARG A 65 0.83 -15.89 -4.23
CA ARG A 65 2.08 -15.14 -4.33
C ARG A 65 3.09 -15.94 -5.15
N GLY A 66 3.86 -15.25 -6.01
CA GLY A 66 4.94 -15.83 -6.79
C GLY A 66 6.01 -16.44 -5.89
N THR A 67 6.60 -17.54 -6.35
CA THR A 67 7.65 -18.27 -5.62
C THR A 67 9.01 -17.57 -5.74
N ILE A 68 9.32 -17.05 -6.93
CA ILE A 68 10.57 -16.34 -7.22
C ILE A 68 10.42 -14.86 -6.89
N ASP A 69 9.37 -14.23 -7.40
CA ASP A 69 9.04 -12.83 -7.14
C ASP A 69 7.85 -12.72 -6.18
N LYS A 70 8.13 -12.23 -4.96
CA LYS A 70 7.11 -12.02 -3.91
C LYS A 70 6.17 -10.86 -4.21
N THR A 71 6.53 -9.99 -5.15
CA THR A 71 5.71 -8.85 -5.57
C THR A 71 4.73 -9.19 -6.70
N LEU A 72 4.87 -10.39 -7.28
CA LEU A 72 3.95 -10.94 -8.27
C LEU A 72 2.87 -11.80 -7.59
N PHE A 73 1.61 -11.61 -7.99
CA PHE A 73 0.47 -12.41 -7.58
C PHE A 73 -0.23 -12.98 -8.81
N ILE A 74 -0.59 -14.25 -8.73
CA ILE A 74 -1.15 -15.00 -9.85
C ILE A 74 -2.44 -15.66 -9.39
N LYS A 75 -3.53 -15.41 -10.11
CA LYS A 75 -4.78 -16.16 -9.97
C LYS A 75 -5.07 -16.85 -11.29
N LYS A 76 -5.16 -18.17 -11.25
CA LYS A 76 -5.51 -18.99 -12.41
C LYS A 76 -6.94 -19.48 -12.24
N ASP A 77 -7.78 -19.16 -13.21
CA ASP A 77 -9.04 -19.82 -13.48
C ASP A 77 -8.84 -20.76 -14.69
N SER A 78 -9.76 -21.69 -14.90
CA SER A 78 -9.73 -22.78 -15.90
C SER A 78 -9.25 -22.38 -17.31
N LYS A 79 -9.52 -21.14 -17.75
CA LYS A 79 -9.05 -20.61 -19.04
C LYS A 79 -8.23 -19.32 -18.91
N ASP A 80 -8.05 -18.83 -17.69
CA ASP A 80 -7.65 -17.44 -17.47
C ASP A 80 -6.63 -17.22 -16.38
N ILE A 81 -5.71 -16.30 -16.66
CA ILE A 81 -4.64 -15.94 -15.75
C ILE A 81 -4.74 -14.44 -15.49
N MET A 82 -4.96 -14.09 -14.23
CA MET A 82 -4.78 -12.74 -13.74
C MET A 82 -3.44 -12.62 -13.02
N LEU A 83 -2.66 -11.65 -13.44
CA LEU A 83 -1.38 -11.26 -12.88
C LEU A 83 -1.54 -9.89 -12.20
N VAL A 84 -1.03 -9.77 -10.98
CA VAL A 84 -0.93 -8.50 -10.27
C VAL A 84 0.50 -8.32 -9.81
N GLN A 85 1.17 -7.29 -10.32
CA GLN A 85 2.50 -6.90 -9.87
C GLN A 85 2.39 -5.65 -9.03
N VAL A 86 2.98 -5.67 -7.84
CA VAL A 86 2.97 -4.53 -6.90
C VAL A 86 4.39 -3.97 -6.80
N TYR A 87 4.59 -2.76 -7.33
CA TYR A 87 5.77 -1.94 -7.09
C TYR A 87 5.41 -0.81 -6.13
N VAL A 88 6.42 -0.18 -5.52
CA VAL A 88 6.31 0.80 -4.43
C VAL A 88 5.12 1.74 -4.60
N ASP A 89 5.04 2.41 -5.75
CA ASP A 89 3.98 3.37 -6.05
C ASP A 89 2.94 2.83 -7.05
N ASP A 90 3.32 1.85 -7.86
CA ASP A 90 2.53 1.35 -8.99
C ASP A 90 1.99 -0.06 -8.81
N ILE A 91 0.77 -0.27 -9.30
CA ILE A 91 0.18 -1.61 -9.44
C ILE A 91 -0.12 -1.84 -10.92
N ILE A 92 0.38 -2.97 -11.42
CA ILE A 92 0.17 -3.43 -12.79
C ILE A 92 -0.72 -4.67 -12.75
N PHE A 93 -1.76 -4.67 -13.58
CA PHE A 93 -2.66 -5.79 -13.77
C PHE A 93 -2.48 -6.35 -15.18
N GLY A 94 -2.27 -7.65 -15.29
CA GLY A 94 -2.29 -8.39 -16.55
C GLY A 94 -3.41 -9.43 -16.51
N SER A 95 -4.10 -9.62 -17.63
CA SER A 95 -5.14 -10.65 -17.76
C SER A 95 -5.03 -11.28 -19.16
N THR A 96 -5.29 -12.58 -19.25
CA THR A 96 -5.40 -13.28 -20.54
C THR A 96 -6.76 -13.09 -21.21
N GLN A 97 -7.81 -12.66 -20.48
CA GLN A 97 -9.05 -12.18 -21.10
C GLN A 97 -8.90 -10.73 -21.56
N GLU A 98 -9.15 -10.49 -22.85
CA GLU A 98 -9.18 -9.16 -23.48
C GLU A 98 -10.37 -8.29 -23.00
N LYS A 99 -11.39 -8.88 -22.35
CA LYS A 99 -12.70 -8.22 -22.07
C LYS A 99 -13.09 -8.02 -20.60
N THR A 100 -12.15 -8.06 -19.65
CA THR A 100 -12.50 -7.76 -18.24
C THR A 100 -11.47 -6.87 -17.55
N GLY A 101 -11.30 -5.66 -18.09
CA GLY A 101 -10.61 -4.57 -17.41
C GLY A 101 -11.35 -4.18 -16.13
N VAL A 102 -10.80 -4.60 -14.99
CA VAL A 102 -10.93 -4.05 -13.63
C VAL A 102 -12.26 -3.32 -13.33
N LYS A 103 -13.32 -4.05 -12.97
CA LYS A 103 -14.56 -3.44 -12.43
C LYS A 103 -14.76 -3.54 -10.92
N ASN A 104 -14.02 -4.38 -10.19
CA ASN A 104 -14.43 -4.73 -8.81
C ASN A 104 -13.29 -4.71 -7.76
N LEU A 105 -12.43 -3.70 -7.78
CA LEU A 105 -11.71 -3.31 -6.56
C LEU A 105 -11.98 -1.82 -6.30
N LYS A 106 -13.08 -1.55 -5.59
CA LYS A 106 -13.19 -0.32 -4.80
C LYS A 106 -12.73 -0.62 -3.37
N PRO A 107 -11.99 0.31 -2.73
CA PRO A 107 -11.51 0.16 -1.36
C PRO A 107 -12.65 0.06 -0.34
#